data_AF-A0AAD9C5J9-F1
#
_entry.id   AF-A0AAD9C5J9-F1
#
_cell.length_a   1.000
_cell.length_b   1.000
_cell.length_c   1.000
_cell.angle_alpha   90.00
_cell.angle_beta   90.00
_cell.angle_gamma   90.00
#
_symmetry.space_group_name_H-M   'P 1'
#
loop_
_entity.id
_entity.type
_entity.pdbx_description
1 polymer ?
#
loop_
_entity_poly.entity_id
_entity_poly.type
_entity_poly.pdbx_seq_one_letter_code
_entity_poly.pdbx_strand_id
1 'polypeptide(L)'
;MGLVGLCSAVLLLSLIALSSAAGSDAPRGVAVGFVFDPKAKCEPPCKHGGVCIRNNTCFCSKGYEGETCQYANCYPKCKNGGTCLRPGKCRCPPAYGGRYCHKVTCEDGCWNGGECNAVNGVAKCICPSSWTGSKCQDAICPQGCRNGGMCVAPGICSCLEGWLGGACHTAVCTKSCLNGGKCISPDKCRCRPPFSGPLCEERKKSH
;
A
#
# COMPACT_ATOMS: atom_id res chain seq x y z
N MET A 1 -57.47 38.09 -36.93
CA MET A 1 -58.92 38.29 -37.18
C MET A 1 -59.61 37.76 -35.92
N GLY A 2 -59.95 38.60 -34.93
CA GLY A 2 -61.23 39.36 -34.88
C GLY A 2 -62.38 38.37 -34.67
N LEU A 3 -63.29 38.44 -33.69
CA LEU A 3 -63.94 39.51 -32.92
C LEU A 3 -64.27 38.96 -31.50
N VAL A 4 -64.22 39.67 -30.36
CA VAL A 4 -64.99 40.83 -29.86
C VAL A 4 -66.49 40.56 -29.59
N GLY A 5 -66.91 40.72 -28.33
CA GLY A 5 -68.31 40.90 -27.86
C GLY A 5 -68.55 40.28 -26.46
N LEU A 6 -68.32 40.95 -25.31
CA LEU A 6 -69.02 42.05 -24.60
C LEU A 6 -70.38 41.71 -23.95
N CYS A 7 -70.54 42.22 -22.71
CA CYS A 7 -71.71 42.27 -21.80
C CYS A 7 -72.04 40.98 -21.02
N SER A 8 -72.28 40.96 -19.70
CA SER A 8 -72.66 42.02 -18.75
C SER A 8 -72.21 41.70 -17.32
N ALA A 9 -72.00 42.77 -16.56
CA ALA A 9 -71.56 42.81 -15.18
C ALA A 9 -72.60 42.30 -14.18
N VAL A 10 -72.14 41.60 -13.15
CA VAL A 10 -72.75 41.64 -11.81
C VAL A 10 -71.62 41.72 -10.79
N LEU A 11 -71.51 42.89 -10.15
CA LEU A 11 -70.72 43.13 -8.95
C LEU A 11 -71.27 42.26 -7.81
N LEU A 12 -70.39 41.59 -7.06
CA LEU A 12 -70.60 41.34 -5.64
C LEU A 12 -69.22 41.21 -4.95
N LEU A 13 -69.04 42.08 -3.96
CA LEU A 13 -67.85 42.20 -3.13
C LEU A 13 -67.69 41.01 -2.19
N SER A 14 -66.48 40.47 -2.09
CA SER A 14 -65.98 39.89 -0.84
C SER A 14 -64.45 39.87 -0.78
N LEU A 15 -63.96 40.18 0.42
CA LEU A 15 -62.60 40.55 0.78
C LEU A 15 -61.60 39.37 0.75
N ILE A 16 -60.38 39.65 0.26
CA ILE A 16 -59.05 39.34 0.79
C ILE A 16 -58.83 37.97 1.47
N ALA A 17 -58.00 37.12 0.86
CA ALA A 17 -56.74 36.62 1.46
C ALA A 17 -55.95 35.79 0.43
N LEU A 18 -54.76 36.28 0.05
CA LEU A 18 -53.72 35.43 -0.52
C LEU A 18 -53.13 34.59 0.61
N SER A 19 -53.29 33.27 0.55
CA SER A 19 -52.41 32.35 1.25
C SER A 19 -52.07 31.20 0.31
N SER A 20 -50.82 31.25 -0.17
CA SER A 20 -50.12 30.19 -0.88
C SER A 20 -50.16 28.89 -0.09
N ALA A 21 -51.00 27.94 -0.53
CA ALA A 21 -50.90 26.55 -0.11
C ALA A 21 -49.73 25.91 -0.88
N ALA A 22 -48.51 26.11 -0.36
CA ALA A 22 -47.41 25.21 -0.66
C ALA A 22 -47.75 23.86 -0.01
N GLY A 23 -48.27 22.94 -0.83
CA GLY A 23 -48.42 21.54 -0.45
C GLY A 23 -47.05 20.96 -0.13
N SER A 24 -46.75 20.82 1.16
CA SER A 24 -45.56 20.11 1.60
C SER A 24 -45.86 18.61 1.49
N ASP A 25 -45.28 17.96 0.48
CA ASP A 25 -45.26 16.51 0.32
C ASP A 25 -44.46 15.87 1.46
N ALA A 26 -45.07 15.77 2.64
CA ALA A 26 -44.59 14.90 3.70
C ALA A 26 -45.04 13.47 3.38
N PRO A 27 -44.12 12.48 3.29
CA PRO A 27 -44.52 11.11 3.05
C PRO A 27 -45.41 10.64 4.21
N ARG A 28 -46.54 10.03 3.87
CA ARG A 28 -47.48 9.40 4.82
C ARG A 28 -46.76 8.22 5.47
N GLY A 29 -46.05 8.51 6.55
CA GLY A 29 -45.42 7.50 7.39
C GLY A 29 -46.51 6.62 8.01
N VAL A 30 -46.40 5.32 7.79
CA VAL A 30 -47.18 4.30 8.50
C VAL A 30 -46.93 4.50 9.99
N ALA A 31 -47.97 4.90 10.73
CA ALA A 31 -47.93 4.97 12.19
C ALA A 31 -47.90 3.54 12.74
N VAL A 32 -46.73 2.91 12.70
CA VAL A 32 -46.44 1.74 13.53
C VAL A 32 -46.35 2.29 14.95
N GLY A 33 -47.24 1.85 15.85
CA GLY A 33 -47.37 2.31 17.23
C GLY A 33 -46.17 2.01 18.13
N PHE A 34 -45.01 2.57 17.79
CA PHE A 34 -43.76 2.45 18.54
C PHE A 34 -43.33 3.84 18.96
N VAL A 35 -43.77 4.22 20.17
CA VAL A 35 -42.97 4.96 21.15
C VAL A 35 -41.96 5.95 20.55
N PHE A 36 -42.47 6.96 19.87
CA PHE A 36 -41.68 8.11 19.48
C PHE A 36 -42.18 9.29 20.28
N ASP A 37 -41.41 9.72 21.29
CA ASP A 37 -41.71 10.93 22.06
C ASP A 37 -41.06 12.14 21.37
N PRO A 38 -41.85 13.06 20.76
CA PRO A 38 -41.31 14.23 20.08
C PRO A 38 -40.55 15.19 21.01
N LYS A 39 -40.76 15.08 22.33
CA LYS A 39 -40.09 15.88 23.35
C LYS A 39 -38.89 15.17 23.99
N ALA A 40 -38.56 13.97 23.53
CA ALA A 40 -37.42 13.21 24.04
C ALA A 40 -36.12 14.00 23.89
N LYS A 41 -35.35 14.10 24.97
CA LYS A 41 -34.04 14.72 25.00
C LYS A 41 -32.98 13.67 25.31
N CYS A 42 -31.96 13.61 24.47
CA CYS A 42 -30.81 12.73 24.65
C CYS A 42 -29.58 13.57 24.99
N GLU A 43 -29.00 13.35 26.15
CA GLU A 43 -27.73 13.94 26.58
C GLU A 43 -26.81 12.81 27.10
N PRO A 44 -25.75 12.42 26.35
CA PRO A 44 -25.26 13.02 25.10
C PRO A 44 -26.16 12.75 23.88
N PRO A 45 -26.05 13.56 22.81
CA PRO A 45 -26.86 13.39 21.61
C PRO A 45 -26.52 12.12 20.84
N CYS A 46 -27.52 11.53 20.18
CA CYS A 46 -27.34 10.38 19.29
C CYS A 46 -26.40 10.74 18.12
N LYS A 47 -25.42 9.88 17.84
CA LYS A 47 -24.44 10.05 16.76
C LYS A 47 -24.88 9.35 15.47
N HIS A 48 -24.16 9.63 14.38
CA HIS A 48 -24.30 8.94 13.08
C HIS A 48 -25.73 8.85 12.52
N GLY A 49 -26.54 9.89 12.74
CA GLY A 49 -27.93 9.93 12.28
C GLY A 49 -28.87 9.01 13.08
N GLY A 50 -28.53 8.68 14.32
CA GLY A 50 -29.48 8.09 15.26
C GLY A 50 -30.56 9.08 15.68
N VAL A 51 -31.75 8.57 15.98
CA VAL A 51 -32.91 9.38 16.37
C VAL A 51 -33.22 9.15 17.85
N CYS A 52 -33.42 10.21 18.64
CA CYS A 52 -33.82 10.10 20.04
C CYS A 52 -35.31 9.72 20.12
N ILE A 53 -35.64 8.56 20.68
CA ILE A 53 -37.02 8.03 20.72
C ILE A 53 -37.66 8.14 22.12
N ARG A 54 -36.82 8.18 23.17
CA ARG A 54 -37.16 8.47 24.57
C ARG A 54 -35.98 9.19 25.21
N ASN A 55 -36.17 9.78 26.39
CA ASN A 55 -35.06 10.39 27.13
C ASN A 55 -33.89 9.40 27.26
N ASN A 56 -32.72 9.84 26.78
CA ASN A 56 -31.48 9.06 26.72
C ASN A 56 -31.56 7.70 26.01
N THR A 57 -32.54 7.49 25.12
CA THR A 57 -32.67 6.27 24.31
C THR A 57 -32.60 6.61 22.83
N CYS A 58 -31.52 6.18 22.18
CA CYS A 58 -31.30 6.38 20.74
C CYS A 58 -31.74 5.15 19.92
N PHE A 59 -32.47 5.40 18.84
CA PHE A 59 -32.68 4.44 17.77
C PHE A 59 -31.60 4.65 16.69
N CYS A 60 -30.77 3.64 16.48
CA CYS A 60 -29.60 3.77 15.62
C CYS A 60 -29.91 3.53 14.15
N SER A 61 -29.28 4.34 13.29
CA SER A 61 -29.25 4.12 11.85
C SER A 61 -28.57 2.78 11.52
N LYS A 62 -28.93 2.21 10.36
CA LYS A 62 -28.44 0.89 9.93
C LYS A 62 -26.90 0.80 9.99
N GLY A 63 -26.41 -0.22 10.70
CA GLY A 63 -24.98 -0.48 10.85
C GLY A 63 -24.30 0.32 11.97
N TYR A 64 -25.05 0.97 12.86
CA TYR A 64 -24.53 1.59 14.07
C TYR A 64 -25.21 1.01 15.32
N GLU A 65 -24.48 1.00 16.43
CA GLU A 65 -24.91 0.45 17.71
C GLU A 65 -24.31 1.21 18.90
N GLY A 66 -24.76 0.83 20.11
CA GLY A 66 -24.42 1.50 21.36
C GLY A 66 -25.48 2.50 21.81
N GLU A 67 -25.38 2.94 23.06
CA GLU A 67 -26.36 3.80 23.74
C GLU A 67 -26.61 5.13 23.02
N THR A 68 -25.58 5.67 22.36
CA THR A 68 -25.66 6.89 21.55
C THR A 68 -25.34 6.64 20.08
N CYS A 69 -25.45 5.39 19.60
CA CYS A 69 -25.09 5.01 18.24
C CYS A 69 -23.63 5.35 17.87
N GLN A 70 -22.75 5.29 18.88
CA GLN A 70 -21.35 5.69 18.76
C GLN A 70 -20.48 4.65 18.04
N TYR A 71 -20.89 3.38 18.03
CA TYR A 71 -20.10 2.30 17.45
C TYR A 71 -20.63 1.94 16.07
N ALA A 72 -19.72 1.87 15.09
CA ALA A 72 -20.05 1.33 13.78
C ALA A 72 -19.94 -0.20 13.80
N ASN A 73 -20.94 -0.87 13.26
CA ASN A 73 -20.95 -2.31 13.05
C ASN A 73 -20.39 -2.64 11.65
N CYS A 74 -19.23 -3.30 11.62
CA CYS A 74 -18.62 -3.79 10.39
C CYS A 74 -18.94 -5.27 10.20
N TYR A 75 -19.65 -5.59 9.11
CA TYR A 75 -19.81 -6.96 8.63
C TYR A 75 -19.31 -7.08 7.18
N PRO A 76 -18.34 -7.97 6.90
CA PRO A 76 -17.60 -8.83 7.83
C PRO A 76 -16.77 -8.04 8.87
N LYS A 77 -16.51 -8.66 10.03
CA LYS A 77 -15.68 -8.04 11.09
C LYS A 77 -14.27 -7.77 10.58
N CYS A 78 -13.70 -6.64 10.99
CA CYS A 78 -12.31 -6.29 10.70
C CYS A 78 -11.37 -7.34 11.33
N LYS A 79 -10.48 -7.93 10.52
CA LYS A 79 -9.49 -8.91 10.98
C LYS A 79 -8.20 -8.23 11.47
N ASN A 80 -7.32 -9.02 12.09
CA ASN A 80 -5.94 -8.65 12.42
C ASN A 80 -5.83 -7.35 13.24
N GLY A 81 -6.78 -7.09 14.14
CA GLY A 81 -6.78 -5.88 14.98
C GLY A 81 -7.28 -4.60 14.29
N GLY A 82 -7.90 -4.70 13.11
CA GLY A 82 -8.48 -3.55 12.43
C GLY A 82 -9.64 -2.90 13.19
N THR A 83 -9.74 -1.57 13.12
CA THR A 83 -10.81 -0.79 13.77
C THR A 83 -11.94 -0.51 12.78
N CYS A 84 -13.21 -0.73 13.15
CA CYS A 84 -14.34 -0.33 12.32
C CYS A 84 -14.52 1.20 12.36
N LEU A 85 -14.45 1.86 11.20
CA LEU A 85 -14.63 3.32 11.11
C LEU A 85 -16.08 3.70 10.79
N ARG A 86 -16.71 2.91 9.92
CA ARG A 86 -18.10 3.07 9.49
C ARG A 86 -18.57 1.72 8.93
N PRO A 87 -19.88 1.51 8.74
CA PRO A 87 -20.41 0.25 8.22
C PRO A 87 -19.65 -0.25 6.98
N GLY A 88 -19.04 -1.42 7.10
CA GLY A 88 -18.29 -2.08 6.02
C GLY A 88 -16.93 -1.45 5.65
N LYS A 89 -16.40 -0.49 6.42
CA LYS A 89 -15.05 0.08 6.22
C LYS A 89 -14.21 -0.04 7.48
N CYS A 90 -13.11 -0.78 7.37
CA CYS A 90 -12.12 -0.96 8.41
C CYS A 90 -10.91 -0.03 8.19
N ARG A 91 -10.33 0.44 9.29
CA ARG A 91 -8.96 0.95 9.35
C ARG A 91 -8.04 -0.22 9.69
N CYS A 92 -7.14 -0.56 8.78
CA CYS A 92 -6.21 -1.65 8.98
C CYS A 92 -4.95 -1.18 9.70
N PRO A 93 -4.37 -2.02 10.58
CA PRO A 93 -3.05 -1.75 11.12
C PRO A 93 -1.99 -1.79 10.01
N PRO A 94 -0.78 -1.28 10.29
CA PRO A 94 0.37 -1.52 9.43
C PRO A 94 0.50 -3.02 9.15
N ALA A 95 1.06 -3.37 7.98
CA ALA A 95 1.16 -4.75 7.47
C ALA A 95 -0.12 -5.40 6.92
N TYR A 96 -1.30 -4.79 7.08
CA TYR A 96 -2.55 -5.38 6.62
C TYR A 96 -3.35 -4.46 5.69
N GLY A 97 -4.12 -5.09 4.80
CA GLY A 97 -4.91 -4.42 3.78
C GLY A 97 -6.16 -5.19 3.38
N GLY A 98 -6.85 -4.65 2.38
CA GLY A 98 -8.16 -5.13 1.95
C GLY A 98 -9.32 -4.57 2.78
N ARG A 99 -10.55 -4.79 2.31
CA ARG A 99 -11.78 -4.17 2.86
C ARG A 99 -12.00 -4.41 4.37
N TYR A 100 -11.56 -5.57 4.85
CA TYR A 100 -11.68 -6.01 6.24
C TYR A 100 -10.35 -6.49 6.83
N CYS A 101 -9.22 -5.95 6.34
CA CYS A 101 -7.88 -6.19 6.88
C CYS A 101 -7.42 -7.65 6.87
N HIS A 102 -7.90 -8.43 5.89
CA HIS A 102 -7.61 -9.85 5.77
C HIS A 102 -6.37 -10.16 4.92
N LYS A 103 -5.89 -9.19 4.13
CA LYS A 103 -4.70 -9.36 3.31
C LYS A 103 -3.51 -8.84 4.08
N VAL A 104 -2.38 -9.52 3.99
CA VAL A 104 -1.09 -8.93 4.38
C VAL A 104 -0.65 -8.01 3.24
N THR A 105 -0.02 -6.88 3.57
CA THR A 105 0.45 -5.91 2.59
C THR A 105 1.84 -5.44 3.00
N CYS A 106 2.80 -5.59 2.08
CA CYS A 106 4.18 -5.12 2.23
C CYS A 106 4.30 -3.79 1.50
N GLU A 107 5.01 -2.84 2.11
CA GLU A 107 5.28 -1.53 1.52
C GLU A 107 6.12 -1.69 0.23
N ASP A 108 5.63 -1.15 -0.87
CA ASP A 108 6.15 -1.30 -2.25
C ASP A 108 6.26 -2.74 -2.79
N GLY A 109 5.71 -3.72 -2.08
CA GLY A 109 5.73 -5.13 -2.48
C GLY A 109 7.10 -5.83 -2.33
N CYS A 110 7.10 -7.12 -2.63
CA CYS A 110 8.28 -7.98 -2.58
C CYS A 110 8.78 -8.27 -3.99
N TRP A 111 10.09 -8.22 -4.20
CA TRP A 111 10.71 -8.37 -5.51
C TRP A 111 11.16 -9.81 -5.75
N ASN A 112 11.51 -10.14 -6.99
CA ASN A 112 12.15 -11.40 -7.37
C ASN A 112 11.42 -12.67 -6.89
N GLY A 113 10.08 -12.63 -6.83
CA GLY A 113 9.26 -13.75 -6.38
C GLY A 113 9.17 -13.89 -4.85
N GLY A 114 9.56 -12.87 -4.08
CA GLY A 114 9.36 -12.84 -2.64
C GLY A 114 7.89 -12.83 -2.25
N GLU A 115 7.56 -13.53 -1.17
CA GLU A 115 6.20 -13.60 -0.64
C GLU A 115 6.00 -12.64 0.52
N CYS A 116 4.92 -11.86 0.49
CA CYS A 116 4.60 -10.95 1.58
C CYS A 116 3.82 -11.66 2.69
N ASN A 117 4.43 -11.81 3.86
CA ASN A 117 3.82 -12.48 5.01
C ASN A 117 3.92 -11.63 6.29
N ALA A 118 2.96 -11.83 7.20
CA ALA A 118 2.98 -11.17 8.49
C ALA A 118 3.71 -12.05 9.50
N VAL A 119 4.91 -11.64 9.91
CA VAL A 119 5.73 -12.34 10.90
C VAL A 119 5.70 -11.51 12.19
N ASN A 120 5.14 -12.08 13.27
CA ASN A 120 4.96 -11.40 14.55
C ASN A 120 4.22 -10.04 14.42
N GLY A 121 3.21 -9.97 13.55
CA GLY A 121 2.42 -8.77 13.32
C GLY A 121 3.08 -7.70 12.43
N VAL A 122 4.27 -7.97 11.89
CA VAL A 122 4.98 -7.07 10.96
C VAL A 122 5.02 -7.70 9.57
N ALA A 123 4.67 -6.93 8.53
CA ALA A 123 4.79 -7.37 7.15
C ALA A 123 6.27 -7.47 6.78
N LYS A 124 6.68 -8.64 6.30
CA LYS A 124 8.03 -8.91 5.82
C LYS A 124 7.95 -9.70 4.52
N CYS A 125 8.91 -9.43 3.64
CA CYS A 125 9.12 -10.25 2.47
C CYS A 125 9.92 -11.49 2.86
N ILE A 126 9.38 -12.66 2.54
CA ILE A 126 10.06 -13.94 2.64
C ILE A 126 10.69 -14.20 1.28
N CYS A 127 12.02 -14.17 1.25
CA CYS A 127 12.78 -14.24 0.01
C CYS A 127 13.04 -15.68 -0.42
N PRO A 128 13.08 -15.96 -1.73
CA PRO A 128 13.63 -17.20 -2.24
C PRO A 128 15.10 -17.37 -1.80
N SER A 129 15.61 -18.60 -1.77
CA SER A 129 16.96 -18.94 -1.29
C SER A 129 18.11 -18.23 -2.02
N SER A 130 17.83 -17.65 -3.19
CA SER A 130 18.79 -16.93 -4.02
C SER A 130 18.77 -15.41 -3.87
N TRP A 131 17.88 -14.86 -3.03
CA TRP A 131 17.68 -13.43 -2.84
C TRP A 131 17.65 -13.07 -1.36
N THR A 132 18.00 -11.83 -1.04
CA THR A 132 18.03 -11.28 0.32
C THR A 132 17.64 -9.80 0.32
N GLY A 133 17.66 -9.19 1.50
CA GLY A 133 17.20 -7.82 1.72
C GLY A 133 15.74 -7.75 2.18
N SER A 134 15.33 -6.58 2.65
CA SER A 134 13.98 -6.35 3.21
C SER A 134 12.85 -6.55 2.20
N LYS A 135 13.15 -6.37 0.91
CA LYS A 135 12.22 -6.54 -0.22
C LYS A 135 12.67 -7.64 -1.19
N CYS A 136 13.64 -8.47 -0.82
CA CYS A 136 14.23 -9.49 -1.70
C CYS A 136 14.92 -8.90 -2.94
N GLN A 137 15.45 -7.69 -2.81
CA GLN A 137 16.05 -6.94 -3.92
C GLN A 137 17.51 -7.33 -4.19
N ASP A 138 18.20 -7.90 -3.20
CA ASP A 138 19.63 -8.19 -3.28
C ASP A 138 19.86 -9.64 -3.71
N ALA A 139 20.63 -9.85 -4.78
CA ALA A 139 20.99 -11.19 -5.23
C ALA A 139 22.05 -11.83 -4.32
N ILE A 140 21.95 -13.15 -4.11
CA ILE A 140 22.95 -13.91 -3.36
C ILE A 140 23.94 -14.57 -4.33
N CYS A 141 25.24 -14.31 -4.12
CA CYS A 141 26.34 -14.97 -4.82
C CYS A 141 27.10 -15.86 -3.82
N PRO A 142 26.86 -17.19 -3.76
CA PRO A 142 27.42 -18.07 -2.72
C PRO A 142 28.95 -18.08 -2.65
N GLN A 143 29.62 -17.95 -3.79
CA GLN A 143 31.08 -17.91 -3.87
C GLN A 143 31.66 -16.49 -3.63
N GLY A 144 30.79 -15.49 -3.53
CA GLY A 144 31.14 -14.07 -3.48
C GLY A 144 31.72 -13.55 -4.80
N CYS A 145 31.55 -12.25 -5.04
CA CYS A 145 32.22 -11.56 -6.15
C CYS A 145 33.52 -10.95 -5.63
N ARG A 146 34.66 -11.39 -6.17
CA ARG A 146 35.99 -10.93 -5.74
C ARG A 146 36.41 -9.68 -6.50
N ASN A 147 37.50 -9.06 -6.04
CA ASN A 147 38.18 -7.96 -6.72
C ASN A 147 37.26 -6.78 -7.12
N GLY A 148 36.30 -6.45 -6.24
CA GLY A 148 35.36 -5.35 -6.46
C GLY A 148 34.19 -5.70 -7.40
N GLY A 149 34.00 -6.96 -7.76
CA GLY A 149 32.82 -7.40 -8.51
C GLY A 149 31.52 -7.25 -7.70
N MET A 150 30.40 -7.07 -8.39
CA MET A 150 29.07 -6.90 -7.81
C MET A 150 28.17 -8.07 -8.17
N CYS A 151 27.39 -8.57 -7.20
CA CYS A 151 26.39 -9.60 -7.46
C CYS A 151 25.17 -8.96 -8.12
N VAL A 152 24.94 -9.25 -9.40
CA VAL A 152 23.86 -8.63 -10.19
C VAL A 152 22.66 -9.55 -10.38
N ALA A 153 22.88 -10.85 -10.24
CA ALA A 153 21.85 -11.87 -10.24
C ALA A 153 22.35 -13.08 -9.43
N PRO A 154 21.46 -14.01 -9.02
CA PRO A 154 21.84 -15.20 -8.29
C PRO A 154 23.04 -15.94 -8.87
N GLY A 155 24.15 -15.98 -8.14
CA GLY A 155 25.39 -16.62 -8.58
C GLY A 155 26.11 -15.96 -9.76
N ILE A 156 25.67 -14.78 -10.22
CA ILE A 156 26.25 -14.06 -11.35
C ILE A 156 26.88 -12.76 -10.85
N CYS A 157 28.20 -12.68 -11.01
CA CYS A 157 28.99 -11.50 -10.71
C CYS A 157 29.23 -10.65 -11.96
N SER A 158 28.98 -9.36 -11.85
CA SER A 158 29.52 -8.35 -12.76
C SER A 158 30.93 -7.98 -12.31
N CYS A 159 31.92 -8.24 -13.17
CA CYS A 159 33.32 -7.99 -12.87
C CYS A 159 33.76 -6.60 -13.31
N LEU A 160 34.71 -6.02 -12.57
CA LEU A 160 35.42 -4.83 -13.01
C LEU A 160 36.33 -5.15 -14.19
N GLU A 161 36.71 -4.11 -14.94
CA GLU A 161 37.61 -4.23 -16.09
C GLU A 161 38.91 -4.95 -15.71
N GLY A 162 39.35 -5.86 -16.59
CA GLY A 162 40.53 -6.69 -16.38
C GLY A 162 40.31 -7.89 -15.45
N TRP A 163 39.07 -8.19 -15.03
CA TRP A 163 38.74 -9.40 -14.27
C TRP A 163 37.69 -10.26 -14.98
N LEU A 164 37.84 -11.58 -14.90
CA LEU A 164 36.96 -12.58 -15.51
C LEU A 164 36.66 -13.74 -14.55
N GLY A 165 35.76 -14.61 -15.01
CA GLY A 165 35.28 -15.80 -14.30
C GLY A 165 34.04 -15.52 -13.46
N GLY A 166 33.29 -16.56 -13.09
CA GLY A 166 32.00 -16.42 -12.39
C GLY A 166 32.07 -15.72 -11.03
N ALA A 167 33.26 -15.64 -10.42
CA ALA A 167 33.52 -14.94 -9.15
C ALA A 167 34.53 -13.78 -9.30
N CYS A 168 34.82 -13.33 -10.53
CA CYS A 168 35.79 -12.26 -10.82
C CYS A 168 37.20 -12.53 -10.27
N HIS A 169 37.65 -13.78 -10.29
CA HIS A 169 38.91 -14.21 -9.68
C HIS A 169 40.07 -14.29 -10.68
N THR A 170 39.79 -14.28 -11.98
CA THR A 170 40.81 -14.41 -13.03
C THR A 170 41.21 -13.02 -13.51
N ALA A 171 42.46 -12.64 -13.28
CA ALA A 171 43.01 -11.41 -13.85
C ALA A 171 43.29 -11.56 -15.34
N VAL A 172 43.01 -10.51 -16.11
CA VAL A 172 43.30 -10.40 -17.54
C VAL A 172 44.50 -9.48 -17.72
N CYS A 173 45.50 -9.97 -18.44
CA CYS A 173 46.62 -9.15 -18.89
C CYS A 173 46.51 -9.04 -20.40
N THR A 174 46.40 -7.82 -20.92
CA THR A 174 46.28 -7.51 -22.35
C THR A 174 47.47 -8.06 -23.12
N LYS A 175 48.67 -7.93 -22.52
CA LYS A 175 49.88 -8.61 -22.95
C LYS A 175 50.18 -9.77 -22.01
N SER A 176 50.39 -10.95 -22.55
CA SER A 176 50.69 -12.13 -21.72
C SER A 176 52.02 -11.98 -20.99
N CYS A 177 52.06 -12.45 -19.74
CA CYS A 177 53.29 -12.54 -18.97
C CYS A 177 54.22 -13.59 -19.60
N LEU A 178 55.44 -13.20 -19.94
CA LEU A 178 56.44 -14.05 -20.58
C LEU A 178 57.21 -14.88 -19.55
N ASN A 179 58.04 -15.81 -20.04
CA ASN A 179 58.99 -16.60 -19.25
C ASN A 179 58.38 -17.30 -18.02
N GLY A 180 57.13 -17.78 -18.14
CA GLY A 180 56.41 -18.47 -17.07
C GLY A 180 55.90 -17.56 -15.95
N GLY A 181 55.84 -16.25 -16.17
CA GLY A 181 55.17 -15.30 -15.30
C GLY A 181 53.66 -15.56 -15.21
N LYS A 182 53.03 -15.16 -14.10
CA LYS A 182 51.58 -15.31 -13.88
C LYS A 182 50.91 -13.95 -13.77
N CYS A 183 49.82 -13.74 -14.50
CA CYS A 183 48.96 -12.56 -14.34
C CYS A 183 48.28 -12.63 -12.97
N ILE A 184 48.50 -11.62 -12.12
CA ILE A 184 47.98 -11.59 -10.73
C ILE A 184 46.95 -10.48 -10.48
N SER A 185 46.95 -9.45 -11.32
CA SER A 185 45.95 -8.39 -11.38
C SER A 185 45.94 -7.82 -12.81
N PRO A 186 44.97 -6.97 -13.18
CA PRO A 186 44.92 -6.36 -14.51
C PRO A 186 46.28 -5.78 -14.92
N ASP A 187 46.80 -6.25 -16.05
CA ASP A 187 48.10 -5.87 -16.64
C ASP A 187 49.31 -5.92 -15.68
N LYS A 188 49.26 -6.76 -14.64
CA LYS A 188 50.37 -6.95 -13.69
C LYS A 188 50.82 -8.40 -13.64
N CYS A 189 52.07 -8.60 -14.02
CA CYS A 189 52.71 -9.90 -13.99
C CYS A 189 53.51 -10.14 -12.71
N ARG A 190 53.38 -11.35 -12.16
CA ARG A 190 54.30 -11.89 -11.16
C ARG A 190 55.34 -12.75 -11.86
N CYS A 191 56.58 -12.28 -11.89
CA CYS A 191 57.68 -12.97 -12.57
C CYS A 191 58.27 -14.10 -11.72
N ARG A 192 58.72 -15.15 -12.39
CA ARG A 192 59.56 -16.19 -11.79
C ARG A 192 61.02 -15.77 -11.88
N PRO A 193 61.83 -15.87 -10.80
CA PRO A 193 63.27 -15.67 -10.90
C PRO A 193 63.89 -16.61 -11.96
N PRO A 194 64.92 -16.16 -12.71
CA PRO A 194 65.61 -14.87 -12.62
C PRO A 194 64.97 -13.73 -13.43
N PHE A 195 63.71 -13.83 -13.86
CA PHE A 195 63.11 -12.83 -14.75
C PHE A 195 62.51 -11.62 -14.02
N SER A 196 62.49 -10.47 -14.69
CA SER A 196 61.91 -9.18 -14.26
C SER A 196 61.35 -8.38 -15.43
N GLY A 197 60.86 -7.17 -15.15
CA GLY A 197 60.15 -6.33 -16.11
C GLY A 197 58.64 -6.41 -15.93
N PRO A 198 57.88 -5.50 -16.56
CA PRO A 198 56.42 -5.47 -16.48
C PRO A 198 55.76 -6.72 -17.07
N LEU A 199 56.37 -7.35 -18.08
CA LEU A 199 55.89 -8.57 -18.72
C LEU A 199 56.78 -9.79 -18.43
N CYS A 200 57.73 -9.68 -17.52
CA CYS A 200 58.73 -10.72 -17.22
C CYS A 200 59.64 -11.06 -18.40
N GLU A 201 59.91 -10.08 -19.26
CA GLU A 201 60.69 -10.18 -20.49
C GLU A 201 62.21 -10.12 -20.24
N GLU A 202 62.64 -9.53 -19.13
CA GLU A 202 64.05 -9.30 -18.83
C GLU A 202 64.61 -10.44 -17.97
N ARG A 203 65.81 -10.92 -18.26
CA ARG A 203 66.54 -11.85 -17.38
C ARG A 203 67.49 -11.03 -16.49
N LYS A 204 67.30 -11.09 -15.17
CA LYS A 204 68.27 -10.49 -14.22
C LYS A 204 69.61 -11.18 -14.39
N LYS A 205 70.66 -10.40 -14.62
CA LYS A 205 72.04 -10.88 -14.58
C LYS A 205 72.42 -11.11 -13.13
N SER A 206 72.82 -12.33 -12.80
CA SER A 206 73.48 -12.63 -11.53
C SER A 206 74.85 -11.94 -11.57
N HIS A 207 75.09 -11.01 -10.66
CA HIS A 207 76.45 -10.55 -10.34
C HIS A 207 77.05 -11.47 -9.29
#